data_AF-A0A939YS88-F1
#
_entry.id   AF-A0A939YS88-F1
#
_cell.length_a   1.000
_cell.length_b   1.000
_cell.length_c   1.000
_cell.angle_alpha   90.00
_cell.angle_beta   90.00
_cell.angle_gamma   90.00
#
_symmetry.space_group_name_H-M   'P 1'
#
loop_
_entity.id
_entity.type
_entity.pdbx_description
1 polymer ?
#
loop_
_entity_poly.entity_id
_entity_poly.type
_entity_poly.pdbx_seq_one_letter_code
_entity_poly.pdbx_strand_id
1 'polypeptide(L)'
;VTDDAELLSDIEAVRQLYVRKFTENIQREIFMKTSLYGPQKDDINIELNGYPSRRYCSQGQQRSLAIALKLAEGDISNERTGEYPVYLLDDISGELDQRRNSFFMSQLGQRQIIVTSCNMKNSKKINNVITIKNGEAV
;
A
#
# COMPACT_ATOMS: atom_id res chain seq x y z
N VAL A 1 -3.07 6.14 21.51
CA VAL A 1 -2.16 6.29 20.34
C VAL A 1 -0.74 6.64 20.78
N THR A 2 -0.55 7.63 21.67
CA THR A 2 0.78 7.96 22.21
C THR A 2 1.40 6.86 23.08
N ASP A 3 0.62 6.18 23.93
CA ASP A 3 1.13 5.11 24.81
C ASP A 3 1.63 3.86 24.07
N ASP A 4 0.96 3.46 22.99
CA ASP A 4 1.33 2.25 22.24
C ASP A 4 2.61 2.48 21.41
N ALA A 5 2.80 3.69 20.87
CA ALA A 5 3.98 4.02 20.06
C ALA A 5 5.26 4.04 20.90
N GLU A 6 5.17 4.54 22.13
CA GLU A 6 6.28 4.56 23.08
C GLU A 6 6.64 3.14 23.52
N LEU A 7 5.65 2.31 23.82
CA LEU A 7 5.83 0.89 24.14
C LEU A 7 6.47 0.10 22.98
N LEU A 8 6.03 0.35 21.74
CA LEU A 8 6.55 -0.33 20.54
C LEU A 8 8.00 0.06 20.21
N SER A 9 8.50 1.16 20.77
CA SER A 9 9.88 1.60 20.58
C SER A 9 10.88 0.88 21.50
N ASP A 10 10.41 0.25 22.58
CA ASP A 10 11.22 -0.55 23.50
C ASP A 10 11.10 -2.06 23.17
N ILE A 11 12.15 -2.58 22.53
CA ILE A 11 12.23 -3.99 22.13
C ILE A 11 12.09 -4.94 23.33
N GLU A 12 12.65 -4.58 24.49
CA GLU A 12 12.61 -5.45 25.66
C GLU A 12 11.21 -5.48 26.29
N ALA A 13 10.52 -4.33 26.32
CA ALA A 13 9.13 -4.26 26.75
C ALA A 13 8.20 -5.08 25.84
N VAL A 14 8.36 -4.98 24.52
CA VAL A 14 7.60 -5.78 23.54
C VAL A 14 7.89 -7.27 23.71
N ARG A 15 9.15 -7.65 23.94
CA ARG A 15 9.54 -9.04 24.20
C ARG A 15 8.83 -9.59 25.43
N GLN A 16 8.84 -8.86 26.53
CA GLN A 16 8.18 -9.26 27.78
C GLN A 16 6.67 -9.39 27.60
N LEU A 17 6.04 -8.48 26.84
CA LEU A 17 4.63 -8.56 26.48
C LEU A 17 4.30 -9.86 25.74
N TYR A 18 5.08 -10.21 24.72
CA TYR A 18 4.86 -11.46 23.97
C TYR A 18 5.10 -12.71 24.82
N VAL A 19 6.18 -12.76 25.61
CA VAL A 19 6.44 -13.89 26.52
C VAL A 19 5.26 -14.11 27.46
N ARG A 20 4.73 -13.03 28.03
CA ARG A 20 3.53 -13.09 28.87
C ARG A 20 2.32 -13.63 28.10
N LYS A 21 2.01 -13.08 26.92
CA LYS A 21 0.88 -13.50 26.08
C LYS A 21 0.94 -14.98 25.74
N PHE A 22 2.10 -15.49 25.31
CA PHE A 22 2.29 -16.90 24.97
C PHE A 22 2.13 -17.80 26.19
N THR A 23 2.72 -17.42 27.33
CA THR A 23 2.66 -18.22 28.56
C THR A 23 1.23 -18.31 29.11
N GLU A 24 0.50 -17.20 29.15
CA GLU A 24 -0.88 -17.15 29.66
C GLU A 24 -1.89 -17.89 28.75
N ASN A 25 -1.58 -18.06 27.46
CA ASN A 25 -2.54 -18.60 26.47
C ASN A 25 -2.09 -19.91 25.82
N ILE A 26 -1.04 -20.56 26.33
CA ILE A 26 -0.45 -21.77 25.73
C ILE A 26 -1.47 -22.89 25.49
N GLN A 27 -2.40 -23.11 26.43
CA GLN A 27 -3.43 -24.14 26.28
C GLN A 27 -4.38 -23.85 25.10
N ARG A 28 -4.68 -22.56 24.87
CA ARG A 28 -5.52 -22.12 23.76
C ARG A 28 -4.80 -22.28 22.42
N GLU A 29 -3.52 -21.94 22.36
CA GLU A 29 -2.70 -22.14 21.15
C GLU A 29 -2.55 -23.63 20.80
N ILE A 30 -2.35 -24.50 21.80
CA ILE A 30 -2.32 -25.96 21.63
C ILE A 30 -3.66 -26.47 21.08
N PHE A 31 -4.78 -26.06 21.68
CA PHE A 31 -6.11 -26.45 21.23
C PHE A 31 -6.38 -26.03 19.77
N MET A 32 -6.00 -24.80 19.41
CA MET A 32 -6.15 -24.25 18.06
C MET A 32 -5.08 -24.74 17.08
N LYS A 33 -4.03 -25.42 17.56
CA LYS A 33 -2.87 -25.90 16.78
C LYS A 33 -2.18 -24.81 15.95
N THR A 34 -2.19 -23.57 16.45
CA THR A 34 -1.58 -22.43 15.77
C THR A 34 -1.24 -21.34 16.77
N SER A 35 -0.23 -20.53 16.45
CA SER A 35 0.09 -19.32 17.22
C SER A 35 -0.99 -18.26 17.01
N LEU A 36 -1.56 -17.79 18.11
CA LEU A 36 -2.68 -16.85 18.14
C LEU A 36 -2.22 -15.40 18.33
N TYR A 37 -0.96 -15.19 18.74
CA TYR A 37 -0.37 -13.88 18.95
C TYR A 37 0.95 -13.74 18.18
N GLY A 38 1.30 -12.51 17.82
CA GLY A 38 2.50 -12.20 17.03
C GLY A 38 2.20 -11.27 15.88
N PRO A 39 3.22 -10.67 15.25
CA PRO A 39 3.06 -9.68 14.18
C PRO A 39 2.27 -10.21 12.97
N GLN A 40 2.29 -11.53 12.75
CA GLN A 40 1.49 -12.19 11.72
C GLN A 40 -0.04 -12.09 11.94
N LYS A 41 -0.49 -11.64 13.12
CA LYS A 41 -1.91 -11.43 13.47
C LYS A 41 -2.28 -9.95 13.54
N ASP A 42 -1.33 -9.05 13.38
CA ASP A 42 -1.58 -7.61 13.39
C ASP A 42 -2.21 -7.16 12.07
N ASP A 43 -2.99 -6.08 12.12
CA ASP A 43 -3.64 -5.49 10.94
C ASP A 43 -3.38 -3.99 10.90
N ILE A 44 -3.23 -3.46 9.68
CA ILE A 44 -3.02 -2.02 9.46
C ILE A 44 -4.38 -1.40 9.16
N ASN A 45 -4.89 -0.62 10.11
CA ASN A 45 -6.10 0.17 9.90
C ASN A 45 -5.73 1.50 9.22
N ILE A 46 -6.34 1.76 8.06
CA ILE A 46 -6.16 3.02 7.34
C ILE A 46 -7.46 3.80 7.42
N GLU A 47 -7.37 5.06 7.83
CA GLU A 47 -8.51 5.94 8.01
C GLU A 47 -8.51 7.07 6.99
N LEU A 48 -9.69 7.45 6.53
CA LEU A 48 -9.90 8.65 5.72
C LEU A 48 -10.87 9.57 6.47
N ASN A 49 -10.41 10.77 6.83
CA ASN A 49 -11.17 11.72 7.65
C ASN A 49 -11.67 11.13 8.98
N GLY A 50 -10.87 10.27 9.62
CA GLY A 50 -11.22 9.60 10.88
C GLY A 50 -12.18 8.42 10.75
N TYR A 51 -12.51 7.99 9.52
CA TYR A 51 -13.36 6.81 9.29
C TYR A 51 -12.55 5.64 8.71
N PRO A 52 -12.78 4.39 9.17
CA PRO A 52 -12.14 3.21 8.62
C PRO A 52 -12.36 3.06 7.11
N SER A 53 -11.29 3.15 6.32
CA SER A 53 -11.35 3.18 4.86
C SER A 53 -12.01 1.93 4.25
N ARG A 54 -11.75 0.75 4.84
CA ARG A 54 -12.32 -0.53 4.38
C ARG A 54 -13.85 -0.56 4.42
N ARG A 55 -14.48 0.17 5.35
CA ARG A 55 -15.94 0.18 5.51
C ARG A 55 -16.62 1.37 4.83
N TYR A 56 -16.00 2.55 4.88
CA TYR A 56 -16.69 3.79 4.56
C TYR A 56 -16.24 4.46 3.25
N CYS A 57 -15.08 4.09 2.70
CA CYS A 57 -14.63 4.66 1.43
C CYS A 57 -15.37 4.03 0.25
N SER A 58 -15.77 4.87 -0.71
CA SER A 58 -16.18 4.40 -2.03
C SER A 58 -15.02 3.69 -2.74
N GLN A 59 -15.32 2.85 -3.72
CA GLN A 59 -14.30 2.15 -4.52
C GLN A 59 -13.26 3.10 -5.12
N GLY A 60 -13.70 4.28 -5.57
CA GLY A 60 -12.79 5.30 -6.10
C GLY A 60 -11.84 5.88 -5.05
N GLN A 61 -12.31 6.10 -3.82
CA GLN A 61 -11.48 6.56 -2.71
C GLN A 61 -10.51 5.49 -2.25
N GLN A 62 -10.94 4.22 -2.18
CA GLN A 62 -10.06 3.10 -1.84
C GLN A 62 -8.90 2.96 -2.84
N ARG A 63 -9.17 3.13 -4.14
CA ARG A 63 -8.14 3.17 -5.19
C ARG A 63 -7.17 4.33 -5.01
N SER A 64 -7.68 5.55 -4.82
CA SER A 64 -6.81 6.71 -4.56
C SER A 64 -5.93 6.51 -3.33
N LEU A 65 -6.47 5.90 -2.27
CA LEU A 65 -5.75 5.59 -1.04
C LEU A 65 -4.65 4.55 -1.29
N ALA A 66 -4.95 3.48 -2.04
CA ALA A 66 -3.96 2.47 -2.42
C ALA A 66 -2.81 3.07 -3.23
N ILE A 67 -3.13 3.96 -4.19
CA ILE A 67 -2.12 4.71 -4.96
C ILE A 67 -1.26 5.58 -4.03
N ALA A 68 -1.88 6.32 -3.11
CA ALA A 68 -1.15 7.15 -2.16
C ALA A 68 -0.20 6.33 -1.28
N LEU A 69 -0.64 5.16 -0.81
CA LEU A 69 0.21 4.24 -0.04
C LEU A 69 1.41 3.75 -0.85
N LYS A 70 1.22 3.42 -2.13
CA LYS A 70 2.33 3.01 -3.00
C LYS A 70 3.30 4.13 -3.31
N LEU A 71 2.82 5.37 -3.47
CA LEU A 71 3.70 6.52 -3.63
C LEU A 71 4.53 6.75 -2.35
N ALA A 72 3.89 6.72 -1.17
CA ALA A 72 4.57 6.85 0.12
C ALA A 72 5.61 5.74 0.37
N GLU A 73 5.29 4.50 -0.02
CA GLU A 73 6.26 3.38 0.01
C GLU A 73 7.50 3.70 -0.84
N GLY A 74 7.33 4.28 -2.02
CA GLY A 74 8.46 4.67 -2.86
C GLY A 74 9.23 5.90 -2.33
N ASP A 75 8.60 6.79 -1.58
CA ASP A 75 9.29 7.87 -0.87
C ASP A 75 10.22 7.28 0.21
N ILE A 76 9.73 6.32 1.01
CA ILE A 76 10.53 5.58 1.99
C ILE A 76 11.66 4.79 1.30
N SER A 77 11.37 4.20 0.13
CA SER A 77 12.40 3.52 -0.66
C SER A 77 13.52 4.50 -1.02
N ASN A 78 13.19 5.66 -1.59
CA ASN A 78 14.16 6.68 -1.97
C ASN A 78 14.95 7.22 -0.77
N GLU A 79 14.32 7.41 0.39
CA GLU A 79 15.02 7.79 1.62
C GLU A 79 16.07 6.75 2.05
N ARG A 80 15.82 5.47 1.80
CA ARG A 80 16.72 4.36 2.19
C ARG A 80 17.78 4.03 1.15
N THR A 81 17.46 4.16 -0.14
CA THR A 81 18.34 3.73 -1.24
C THR A 81 18.99 4.89 -1.98
N GLY A 82 18.47 6.11 -1.83
CA GLY A 82 18.88 7.30 -2.58
C GLY A 82 18.20 7.48 -3.94
N GLU A 83 17.34 6.54 -4.36
CA GLU A 83 16.67 6.58 -5.66
C GLU A 83 15.21 6.11 -5.58
N TYR A 84 14.34 6.72 -6.39
CA TYR A 84 12.95 6.27 -6.54
C TYR A 84 12.86 4.94 -7.29
N PRO A 85 11.94 4.04 -6.91
CA PRO A 85 11.70 2.83 -7.66
C PRO A 85 10.99 3.13 -8.99
N VAL A 86 11.05 2.17 -9.92
CA VAL A 86 10.17 2.17 -11.10
C VAL A 86 8.81 1.65 -10.67
N TYR A 87 7.77 2.45 -10.91
CA TYR A 87 6.40 2.07 -10.60
C TYR A 87 5.78 1.29 -11.75
N LEU A 88 5.22 0.13 -11.45
CA LEU A 88 4.43 -0.68 -12.39
C LEU A 88 2.97 -0.62 -11.98
N LEU A 89 2.12 -0.07 -12.84
CA LEU A 89 0.67 0.01 -12.62
C LEU A 89 -0.05 -0.83 -13.66
N ASP A 90 -0.61 -1.95 -13.21
CA ASP A 90 -1.36 -2.85 -14.07
C ASP A 90 -2.84 -2.45 -14.11
N ASP A 91 -3.42 -2.50 -15.31
CA ASP A 91 -4.82 -2.27 -15.63
C ASP A 91 -5.47 -1.08 -14.93
N ILE A 92 -4.92 0.13 -15.14
CA ILE A 92 -5.57 1.35 -14.63
C ILE A 92 -6.84 1.73 -15.42
N SER A 93 -7.27 0.89 -16.37
CA SER A 93 -8.38 1.13 -17.28
C SER A 93 -9.70 1.22 -16.51
N GLY A 94 -10.15 2.43 -16.22
CA GLY A 94 -11.43 2.68 -15.52
C GLY A 94 -11.29 3.06 -14.06
N GLU A 95 -10.08 3.15 -13.52
CA GLU A 95 -9.83 3.54 -12.12
C GLU A 95 -9.64 5.06 -11.95
N LEU A 96 -9.09 5.69 -12.99
CA LEU A 96 -8.73 7.09 -12.99
C LEU A 96 -9.57 7.82 -14.04
N ASP A 97 -10.64 8.45 -13.56
CA ASP A 97 -11.27 9.53 -14.33
C ASP A 97 -10.23 10.62 -14.66
N GLN A 98 -10.57 11.54 -15.57
CA GLN A 98 -9.63 12.55 -16.06
C GLN A 98 -9.04 13.45 -14.96
N ARG A 99 -9.80 13.73 -13.88
CA ARG A 99 -9.30 14.51 -12.74
C ARG A 99 -8.30 13.71 -11.92
N ARG A 100 -8.61 12.46 -11.61
CA ARG A 100 -7.71 11.58 -10.83
C ARG A 100 -6.43 11.27 -11.58
N ASN A 101 -6.51 11.05 -12.89
CA ASN A 101 -5.34 10.92 -13.75
C ASN A 101 -4.47 12.18 -13.70
N SER A 102 -5.07 13.36 -13.76
CA SER A 102 -4.33 14.62 -13.69
C SER A 102 -3.66 14.80 -12.32
N PHE A 103 -4.35 14.46 -11.23
CA PHE A 103 -3.79 14.48 -9.89
C PHE A 103 -2.64 13.48 -9.74
N PHE A 104 -2.85 12.22 -10.14
CA PHE A 104 -1.83 11.19 -10.13
C PHE A 104 -0.59 11.64 -10.90
N MET A 105 -0.77 12.08 -12.14
CA MET A 105 0.32 12.60 -12.99
C MET A 105 1.05 13.79 -12.36
N SER A 106 0.35 14.69 -11.67
CA SER A 106 0.98 15.83 -10.99
C SER A 106 1.87 15.41 -9.82
N GLN A 107 1.56 14.28 -9.18
CA GLN A 107 2.32 13.77 -8.05
C GLN A 107 3.56 12.98 -8.49
N LEU A 108 3.70 12.65 -9.78
CA LEU A 108 4.77 11.75 -10.23
C LEU A 108 6.16 12.40 -10.18
N GLY A 109 6.25 13.71 -10.36
CA GLY A 109 7.54 14.42 -10.28
C GLY A 109 8.61 13.76 -11.16
N GLN A 110 9.71 13.30 -10.55
CA GLN A 110 10.84 12.62 -11.23
C GLN A 110 10.70 11.08 -11.29
N ARG A 111 9.58 10.50 -10.84
CA ARG A 111 9.40 9.05 -10.77
C ARG A 111 9.15 8.45 -12.15
N GLN A 112 9.79 7.32 -12.45
CA GLN A 112 9.52 6.55 -13.67
C GLN A 112 8.34 5.61 -13.45
N ILE A 113 7.35 5.65 -14.36
CA ILE A 113 6.13 4.83 -14.25
C ILE A 113 5.85 4.12 -15.57
N ILE A 114 5.56 2.83 -15.46
CA ILE A 114 5.07 1.97 -16.54
C ILE A 114 3.61 1.61 -16.20
N VAL A 115 2.74 1.79 -17.18
CA VAL A 115 1.30 1.64 -17.00
C VAL A 115 0.74 0.75 -18.10
N THR A 116 -0.12 -0.21 -17.75
CA THR A 116 -0.90 -0.97 -18.72
C THR A 116 -2.35 -0.45 -18.72
N SER A 117 -2.95 -0.37 -19.91
CA SER A 117 -4.34 0.08 -20.06
C SER A 117 -4.93 -0.38 -21.40
N CYS A 118 -6.19 -0.79 -21.38
CA CYS A 118 -6.98 -1.08 -22.57
C CYS A 118 -7.66 0.16 -23.15
N ASN A 119 -7.66 1.29 -22.42
CA ASN A 119 -8.34 2.53 -22.80
C ASN A 119 -7.38 3.71 -22.77
N MET A 120 -6.95 4.14 -23.95
CA MET A 120 -5.93 5.18 -24.11
C MET A 120 -6.53 6.54 -24.48
N LYS A 121 -7.63 6.95 -23.81
CA LYS A 121 -8.36 8.19 -24.16
C LYS A 121 -7.58 9.48 -23.85
N ASN A 122 -6.47 9.43 -23.11
CA ASN A 122 -5.69 10.60 -22.67
C ASN A 122 -4.17 10.47 -22.91
N SER A 123 -3.73 9.86 -24.01
CA SER A 123 -2.31 9.63 -24.33
C SER A 123 -1.47 10.88 -24.60
N LYS A 124 -2.09 12.07 -24.76
CA LYS A 124 -1.38 13.31 -25.17
C LYS A 124 -0.30 13.79 -24.20
N LYS A 125 -0.21 13.24 -22.99
CA LYS A 125 0.81 13.57 -21.97
C LYS A 125 1.80 12.43 -21.68
N ILE A 126 1.69 11.30 -22.38
CA ILE A 126 2.55 10.14 -22.17
C ILE A 126 3.65 10.18 -23.22
N ASN A 127 4.91 10.19 -22.78
CA ASN A 127 6.06 10.32 -23.66
C ASN A 127 6.25 9.08 -24.56
N ASN A 128 6.10 7.89 -23.98
CA ASN A 128 6.35 6.61 -24.65
C ASN A 128 5.12 5.72 -24.53
N VAL A 129 4.53 5.36 -25.66
CA VAL A 129 3.39 4.44 -25.74
C VAL A 129 3.84 3.21 -26.50
N ILE A 130 3.71 2.04 -25.87
CA ILE A 130 4.01 0.74 -26.48
C ILE A 130 2.68 0.02 -26.69
N THR A 131 2.41 -0.44 -27.90
CA THR A 131 1.16 -1.16 -28.19
C THR A 131 1.42 -2.66 -28.15
N ILE A 132 0.69 -3.41 -27.31
CA ILE A 132 0.78 -4.87 -27.30
C ILE A 132 -0.31 -5.47 -28.19
N LYS A 133 0.07 -6.31 -29.16
CA LYS A 133 -0.85 -7.08 -30.03
C LYS A 133 -0.36 -8.51 -30.17
N ASN A 134 -1.24 -9.49 -29.98
CA ASN A 134 -0.92 -10.93 -30.09
C ASN A 134 0.30 -11.38 -29.26
N GLY A 135 0.55 -10.72 -28.11
CA GLY A 135 1.70 -11.02 -27.25
C GLY A 135 3.00 -10.30 -27.63
N GLU A 136 2.99 -9.45 -28.66
CA GLU A 136 4.18 -8.72 -29.14
C GLU A 136 4.02 -7.20 -28.96
N ALA A 137 5.14 -6.52 -28.68
CA ALA A 137 5.21 -5.07 -28.60
C ALA A 137 5.44 -4.46 -29.99
N VAL A 138 4.56 -3.53 -30.38
CA VAL A 138 4.49 -2.84 -31.68
C VAL A 138 4.54 -1.34 -31.50
#